data_AF-A0A0J9Y1Q4-F1
#
_entry.id   AF-A0A0J9Y1Q4-F1
#
_cell.length_a   1.000
_cell.length_b   1.000
_cell.length_c   1.000
_cell.angle_alpha   90.00
_cell.angle_beta   90.00
_cell.angle_gamma   90.00
#
_symmetry.space_group_name_H-M   'P 1'
#
loop_
_entity.id
_entity.type
_entity.pdbx_description
1 polymer ?
#
loop_
_entity_poly.entity_id
_entity_poly.type
_entity_poly.pdbx_seq_one_letter_code
_entity_poly.pdbx_strand_id
1 'polypeptide(L)'
;MQAEINGRMFFVNDGLDGLKALYTFVSYFDPFDASLKCVLHAFENDLKAREVEHTLKCNIFFKLIQLACDPSQSMEVVLEPDCTALHPMDYHLCWHLWFILRILRFEHPSESVEHVLHIRYAEQLCQMQLYHLAAIVLMHISDLQSRSDSLIELCDRIADKADEETYMKLSTMALLPDSVIARSRYMRAKLEGNEVKMCLYALQGGMLDEAHSVFFEKVAPDMIISGGE
;
A
#
# COMPACT_ATOMS: atom_id res chain seq x y z
N MET A 1 -0.39 -36.33 12.83
CA MET A 1 -0.43 -36.85 14.22
C MET A 1 -1.63 -37.77 14.35
N GLN A 2 -1.40 -39.08 14.21
CA GLN A 2 -2.45 -40.09 14.23
C GLN A 2 -2.30 -40.91 15.52
N ALA A 3 -3.40 -41.12 16.21
CA ALA A 3 -3.46 -41.98 17.38
C ALA A 3 -4.33 -43.19 17.03
N GLU A 4 -3.80 -44.39 17.20
CA GLU A 4 -4.58 -45.62 17.06
C GLU A 4 -5.19 -45.97 18.42
N ILE A 5 -6.51 -45.94 18.52
CA ILE A 5 -7.24 -46.38 19.71
C ILE A 5 -8.20 -47.49 19.27
N ASN A 6 -8.04 -48.69 19.84
CA ASN A 6 -8.88 -49.85 19.54
C ASN A 6 -8.98 -50.21 18.05
N GLY A 7 -7.87 -50.16 17.30
CA GLY A 7 -7.82 -50.51 15.88
C GLY A 7 -8.44 -49.47 14.94
N ARG A 8 -8.81 -48.29 15.46
CA ARG A 8 -9.27 -47.14 14.67
C ARG A 8 -8.25 -46.03 14.75
N MET A 9 -7.91 -45.47 13.60
CA MET A 9 -7.02 -44.33 13.47
C MET A 9 -7.81 -43.04 13.71
N PHE A 10 -7.42 -42.28 14.73
CA PHE A 10 -7.98 -40.97 15.04
C PHE A 10 -6.96 -39.88 14.76
N PHE A 11 -7.41 -38.79 14.15
CA PHE A 11 -6.61 -37.59 14.06
C PHE A 11 -6.83 -36.77 15.34
N VAL A 12 -5.75 -36.52 16.08
CA VAL A 12 -5.83 -35.74 17.35
C VAL A 12 -6.33 -34.31 17.09
N ASN A 13 -6.15 -33.82 15.86
CA ASN A 13 -6.49 -32.47 15.44
C ASN A 13 -7.87 -32.35 14.78
N ASP A 14 -8.70 -33.40 14.82
CA ASP A 14 -10.03 -33.35 14.20
C ASP A 14 -10.96 -32.37 14.93
N GLY A 15 -11.59 -31.47 14.18
CA GLY A 15 -12.46 -30.41 14.73
C GLY A 15 -11.74 -29.19 15.33
N LEU A 16 -10.41 -29.14 15.30
CA LEU A 16 -9.64 -27.94 15.67
C LEU A 16 -9.57 -26.94 14.50
N ASP A 17 -9.61 -25.66 14.83
CA ASP A 17 -9.25 -24.59 13.89
C ASP A 17 -7.81 -24.81 13.36
N GLY A 18 -7.55 -24.43 12.11
CA GLY A 18 -6.30 -24.76 11.41
C GLY A 18 -5.05 -24.31 12.17
N LEU A 19 -5.08 -23.12 12.78
CA LEU A 19 -3.97 -22.62 13.61
C LEU A 19 -3.83 -23.36 14.95
N LYS A 20 -4.94 -23.79 15.54
CA LYS A 20 -4.91 -24.62 16.76
C LYS A 20 -4.35 -26.01 16.46
N ALA A 21 -4.69 -26.59 15.31
CA ALA A 21 -4.11 -27.84 14.84
C ALA A 21 -2.60 -27.70 14.61
N LEU A 22 -2.14 -26.59 14.03
CA LEU A 22 -0.72 -26.29 13.88
C LEU A 22 -0.01 -26.18 15.24
N TYR A 23 -0.61 -25.48 16.21
CA TYR A 23 -0.04 -25.36 17.56
C TYR A 23 0.15 -26.72 18.23
N THR A 24 -0.88 -27.58 18.20
CA THR A 24 -0.78 -28.96 18.71
C THR A 24 0.32 -29.73 17.97
N PHE A 25 0.39 -29.57 16.65
CA PHE A 25 1.41 -30.25 15.85
C PHE A 25 2.82 -29.82 16.24
N VAL A 26 3.09 -28.52 16.37
CA VAL A 26 4.40 -27.99 16.80
C VAL A 26 4.75 -28.42 18.23
N SER A 27 3.79 -28.43 19.14
CA SER A 27 4.03 -28.72 20.57
C SER A 27 4.43 -30.18 20.84
N TYR A 28 3.99 -31.10 19.98
CA TYR A 28 4.13 -32.54 20.19
C TYR A 28 4.79 -33.24 18.99
N PHE A 29 5.47 -32.49 18.12
CA PHE A 29 6.22 -33.08 17.02
C PHE A 29 7.46 -33.81 17.56
N ASP A 30 7.67 -35.03 17.09
CA ASP A 30 8.84 -35.86 17.39
C ASP A 30 9.61 -36.08 16.08
N PRO A 31 10.91 -35.75 16.02
CA PRO A 31 11.80 -35.43 17.12
C PRO A 31 11.74 -33.97 17.59
N PHE A 32 12.01 -33.74 18.88
CA PHE A 32 11.97 -32.42 19.52
C PHE A 32 13.03 -31.44 18.98
N ASP A 33 14.09 -31.95 18.35
CA ASP A 33 15.15 -31.16 17.72
C ASP A 33 14.86 -30.81 16.25
N ALA A 34 13.69 -31.20 15.72
CA ALA A 34 13.31 -30.89 14.36
C ALA A 34 13.21 -29.38 14.13
N SER A 35 13.76 -28.90 13.01
CA SER A 35 13.58 -27.51 12.59
C SER A 35 12.10 -27.20 12.31
N LEU A 36 11.68 -25.95 12.51
CA LEU A 36 10.31 -25.51 12.21
C LEU A 36 9.89 -25.82 10.76
N LYS A 37 10.83 -25.76 9.81
CA LYS A 37 10.62 -26.16 8.41
C LYS A 37 10.21 -27.63 8.28
N CYS A 38 10.87 -28.53 9.00
CA CYS A 38 10.53 -29.96 9.02
C CYS A 38 9.15 -30.19 9.64
N VAL A 39 8.85 -29.50 10.74
CA VAL A 39 7.55 -29.59 11.42
C VAL A 39 6.41 -29.12 10.49
N LEU A 40 6.60 -27.97 9.82
CA LEU A 40 5.61 -27.45 8.87
C LEU A 40 5.40 -28.37 7.67
N HIS A 41 6.47 -28.91 7.09
CA HIS A 41 6.34 -29.84 5.98
C HIS A 41 5.53 -31.08 6.37
N ALA A 42 5.78 -31.62 7.57
CA ALA A 42 5.00 -32.73 8.10
C ALA A 42 3.53 -32.34 8.39
N PHE A 43 3.29 -31.12 8.86
CA PHE A 43 1.94 -30.60 9.07
C PHE A 43 1.18 -30.42 7.75
N GLU A 44 1.82 -29.88 6.70
CA GLU A 44 1.23 -29.76 5.36
C GLU A 44 0.85 -31.13 4.77
N ASN A 45 1.69 -32.14 4.98
CA ASN A 45 1.38 -33.52 4.58
C ASN A 45 0.18 -34.08 5.37
N ASP A 46 0.04 -33.74 6.66
CA ASP A 46 -1.11 -34.09 7.49
C ASP A 46 -2.41 -33.39 7.03
N LEU A 47 -2.31 -32.10 6.62
CA LEU A 47 -3.45 -31.37 6.03
C LEU A 47 -3.90 -32.00 4.71
N LYS A 48 -2.96 -32.41 3.85
CA LYS A 48 -3.22 -33.13 2.59
C LYS A 48 -3.93 -34.46 2.84
N ALA A 49 -3.42 -35.23 3.79
CA ALA A 49 -4.01 -36.53 4.14
C ALA A 49 -5.44 -36.41 4.68
N ARG A 50 -5.80 -35.26 5.27
CA ARG A 50 -7.15 -34.97 5.79
C ARG A 50 -8.06 -34.21 4.81
N GLU A 51 -7.55 -33.82 3.63
CA GLU A 51 -8.28 -32.99 2.64
C GLU A 51 -8.76 -31.62 3.20
N VAL A 52 -8.08 -31.09 4.23
CA VAL A 52 -8.46 -29.83 4.92
C VAL A 52 -7.55 -28.65 4.60
N GLU A 53 -6.75 -28.70 3.53
CA GLU A 53 -5.83 -27.62 3.13
C GLU A 53 -6.53 -26.26 2.95
N HIS A 54 -7.79 -26.28 2.54
CA HIS A 54 -8.61 -25.09 2.32
C HIS A 54 -8.76 -24.22 3.58
N THR A 55 -8.67 -24.82 4.77
CA THR A 55 -8.83 -24.13 6.06
C THR A 55 -7.75 -23.08 6.33
N LEU A 56 -6.53 -23.28 5.79
CA LEU A 56 -5.38 -22.40 6.01
C LEU A 56 -4.89 -21.72 4.71
N LYS A 57 -5.56 -21.98 3.58
CA LYS A 57 -5.13 -21.52 2.25
C LYS A 57 -4.86 -20.01 2.19
N CYS A 58 -5.73 -19.21 2.81
CA CYS A 58 -5.65 -17.74 2.83
C CYS A 58 -5.35 -17.19 4.23
N ASN A 59 -4.76 -17.96 5.13
CA ASN A 59 -4.45 -17.48 6.48
C ASN A 59 -3.08 -16.76 6.50
N ILE A 60 -3.08 -15.44 6.72
CA ILE A 60 -1.86 -14.61 6.77
C ILE A 60 -0.80 -15.12 7.75
N PHE A 61 -1.19 -15.59 8.95
CA PHE A 61 -0.25 -16.09 9.95
C PHE A 61 0.44 -17.36 9.46
N PHE A 62 -0.33 -18.28 8.85
CA PHE A 62 0.24 -19.48 8.27
C PHE A 62 1.20 -19.15 7.13
N LYS A 63 0.84 -18.22 6.23
CA LYS A 63 1.72 -17.75 5.15
C LYS A 63 3.00 -17.09 5.66
N LEU A 64 2.93 -16.30 6.73
CA LEU A 64 4.12 -15.72 7.34
C LEU A 64 5.04 -16.76 7.98
N ILE A 65 4.46 -17.79 8.60
CA ILE A 65 5.23 -18.92 9.15
C ILE A 65 5.91 -19.73 8.02
N GLN A 66 5.21 -19.95 6.90
CA GLN A 66 5.78 -20.57 5.70
C GLN A 66 6.97 -19.75 5.16
N LEU A 67 6.78 -18.43 5.00
CA LEU A 67 7.83 -17.51 4.53
C LEU A 67 9.04 -17.46 5.49
N ALA A 68 8.81 -17.50 6.80
CA ALA A 68 9.88 -17.52 7.79
C ALA A 68 10.73 -18.81 7.73
N CYS A 69 10.13 -19.93 7.32
CA CYS A 69 10.85 -21.20 7.16
C CYS A 69 11.54 -21.33 5.81
N ASP A 70 11.08 -20.58 4.81
CA ASP A 70 11.63 -20.60 3.46
C ASP A 70 11.62 -19.20 2.83
N PRO A 71 12.66 -18.38 3.10
CA PRO A 71 12.72 -17.00 2.62
C PRO A 71 12.78 -16.83 1.10
N SER A 72 13.02 -17.90 0.35
CA SER A 72 12.97 -17.95 -1.12
C SER A 72 11.56 -18.06 -1.69
N GLN A 73 10.53 -18.17 -0.84
CA GLN A 73 9.15 -18.14 -1.31
C GLN A 73 8.74 -16.71 -1.68
N SER A 74 7.97 -16.57 -2.76
CA SER A 74 7.45 -15.28 -3.19
C SER A 74 6.58 -14.66 -2.09
N MET A 75 6.92 -13.43 -1.70
CA MET A 75 6.13 -12.68 -0.72
C MET A 75 4.77 -12.22 -1.27
N GLU A 76 4.55 -12.29 -2.59
CA GLU A 76 3.33 -11.80 -3.26
C GLU A 76 2.05 -12.41 -2.66
N VAL A 77 2.09 -13.69 -2.31
CA VAL A 77 0.95 -14.40 -1.71
C VAL A 77 0.53 -13.78 -0.37
N VAL A 78 1.46 -13.20 0.39
CA VAL A 78 1.17 -12.57 1.68
C VAL A 78 0.68 -11.13 1.53
N LEU A 79 0.95 -10.51 0.38
CA LEU A 79 0.56 -9.13 0.09
C LEU A 79 -0.81 -9.02 -0.58
N GLU A 80 -1.46 -10.13 -0.90
CA GLU A 80 -2.82 -10.12 -1.41
C GLU A 80 -3.83 -9.83 -0.28
N PRO A 81 -4.77 -8.87 -0.49
CA PRO A 81 -5.75 -8.49 0.53
C PRO A 81 -6.66 -9.65 0.93
N ASP A 82 -6.89 -10.60 0.03
CA ASP A 82 -7.66 -11.83 0.28
C ASP A 82 -7.10 -12.68 1.43
N CYS A 83 -5.79 -12.55 1.72
CA CYS A 83 -5.14 -13.27 2.82
C CYS A 83 -5.32 -12.59 4.19
N THR A 84 -5.79 -11.34 4.23
CA THR A 84 -5.92 -10.57 5.48
C THR A 84 -7.27 -10.76 6.19
N ALA A 85 -8.19 -11.51 5.58
CA ALA A 85 -9.48 -12.01 6.10
C ALA A 85 -10.50 -10.99 6.64
N LEU A 86 -10.13 -9.71 6.82
CA LEU A 86 -11.01 -8.67 7.36
C LEU A 86 -11.81 -7.96 6.27
N HIS A 87 -11.17 -7.65 5.14
CA HIS A 87 -11.83 -7.03 4.00
C HIS A 87 -11.02 -7.29 2.71
N PRO A 88 -11.63 -7.82 1.63
CA PRO A 88 -10.93 -8.21 0.39
C PRO A 88 -10.35 -7.04 -0.41
N MET A 89 -10.56 -5.80 0.04
CA MET A 89 -10.04 -4.58 -0.59
C MET A 89 -9.21 -3.73 0.39
N ASP A 90 -8.82 -4.29 1.53
CA ASP A 90 -7.99 -3.58 2.51
C ASP A 90 -6.49 -3.82 2.27
N TYR A 91 -5.82 -2.82 1.69
CA TYR A 91 -4.38 -2.86 1.45
C TYR A 91 -3.56 -2.27 2.61
N HIS A 92 -4.20 -1.81 3.69
CA HIS A 92 -3.51 -1.22 4.83
C HIS A 92 -2.51 -2.19 5.46
N LEU A 93 -2.97 -3.40 5.82
CA LEU A 93 -2.09 -4.41 6.40
C LEU A 93 -1.06 -4.91 5.39
N CYS A 94 -1.46 -5.11 4.12
CA CYS A 94 -0.57 -5.56 3.05
C CYS A 94 0.61 -4.61 2.86
N TRP A 95 0.37 -3.30 2.82
CA TRP A 95 1.42 -2.30 2.61
C TRP A 95 2.41 -2.26 3.78
N HIS A 96 1.93 -2.27 5.02
CA HIS A 96 2.81 -2.27 6.19
C HIS A 96 3.62 -3.57 6.29
N LEU A 97 3.01 -4.69 5.93
CA LEU A 97 3.71 -5.97 5.92
C LEU A 97 4.80 -6.00 4.85
N TRP A 98 4.50 -5.51 3.64
CA TRP A 98 5.52 -5.31 2.60
C TRP A 98 6.69 -4.48 3.11
N PHE A 99 6.41 -3.37 3.80
CA PHE A 99 7.45 -2.47 4.30
C PHE A 99 8.36 -3.17 5.32
N ILE A 100 7.78 -3.91 6.27
CA ILE A 100 8.53 -4.68 7.27
C ILE A 100 9.34 -5.80 6.61
N LEU A 101 8.73 -6.59 5.72
CA LEU A 101 9.41 -7.68 5.01
C LEU A 101 10.56 -7.16 4.14
N ARG A 102 10.41 -5.99 3.52
CA ARG A 102 11.47 -5.29 2.78
C ARG A 102 12.64 -4.90 3.69
N ILE A 103 12.37 -4.38 4.89
CA ILE A 103 13.41 -4.06 5.89
C ILE A 103 14.16 -5.32 6.32
N LEU A 104 13.43 -6.43 6.49
CA LEU A 104 13.99 -7.73 6.86
C LEU A 104 14.71 -8.45 5.70
N ARG A 105 14.79 -7.84 4.52
CA ARG A 105 15.50 -8.35 3.32
C ARG A 105 14.93 -9.66 2.77
N PHE A 106 13.62 -9.88 2.91
CA PHE A 106 12.94 -10.91 2.10
C PHE A 106 12.98 -10.55 0.62
N GLU A 107 12.85 -11.55 -0.25
CA GLU A 107 12.88 -11.34 -1.70
C GLU A 107 11.81 -10.32 -2.12
N HIS A 108 12.21 -9.40 -2.99
CA HIS A 108 11.34 -8.34 -3.47
C HIS A 108 10.22 -8.91 -4.35
N PRO A 109 8.97 -8.42 -4.21
CA PRO A 109 7.92 -8.80 -5.13
C PRO A 109 8.23 -8.22 -6.51
N SER A 110 7.51 -8.68 -7.54
CA SER A 110 7.60 -8.02 -8.84
C SER A 110 7.27 -6.53 -8.74
N GLU A 111 7.97 -5.71 -9.53
CA GLU A 111 7.81 -4.25 -9.51
C GLU A 111 6.35 -3.84 -9.81
N SER A 112 5.64 -4.62 -10.64
CA SER A 112 4.23 -4.43 -10.93
C SER A 112 3.33 -4.61 -9.70
N VAL A 113 3.57 -5.65 -8.88
CA VAL A 113 2.81 -5.90 -7.66
C VAL A 113 3.08 -4.83 -6.61
N GLU A 114 4.34 -4.42 -6.46
CA GLU A 114 4.73 -3.30 -5.57
C GLU A 114 4.04 -2.00 -5.98
N HIS A 115 4.05 -1.68 -7.27
CA HIS A 115 3.39 -0.49 -7.80
C HIS A 115 1.89 -0.51 -7.51
N VAL A 116 1.19 -1.60 -7.82
CA VAL A 116 -0.25 -1.74 -7.54
C VAL A 116 -0.54 -1.58 -6.05
N LEU A 117 0.27 -2.18 -5.17
CA LEU A 117 0.12 -2.06 -3.72
C LEU A 117 0.22 -0.60 -3.24
N HIS A 118 1.19 0.16 -3.77
CA HIS A 118 1.34 1.59 -3.44
C HIS A 118 0.15 2.41 -3.92
N ILE A 119 -0.27 2.24 -5.17
CA ILE A 119 -1.42 2.98 -5.73
C ILE A 119 -2.70 2.68 -4.93
N ARG A 120 -3.02 1.41 -4.70
CA ARG A 120 -4.25 1.00 -4.00
C ARG A 120 -4.30 1.52 -2.57
N TYR A 121 -3.21 1.39 -1.82
CA TYR A 121 -3.20 1.89 -0.45
C TYR A 121 -3.24 3.42 -0.39
N ALA A 122 -2.55 4.11 -1.31
CA ALA A 122 -2.63 5.56 -1.41
C ALA A 122 -4.06 6.04 -1.77
N GLU A 123 -4.77 5.34 -2.65
CA GLU A 123 -6.18 5.61 -2.96
C GLU A 123 -7.08 5.49 -1.73
N GLN A 124 -6.90 4.46 -0.90
CA GLN A 124 -7.65 4.30 0.35
C GLN A 124 -7.38 5.46 1.33
N LEU A 125 -6.12 5.87 1.48
CA LEU A 125 -5.76 7.02 2.31
C LEU A 125 -6.37 8.33 1.79
N CYS A 126 -6.46 8.50 0.47
CA CYS A 126 -7.12 9.65 -0.14
C CYS A 126 -8.62 9.70 0.19
N GLN A 127 -9.30 8.54 0.16
CA GLN A 127 -10.72 8.45 0.54
C GLN A 127 -10.94 8.84 2.00
N MET A 128 -9.97 8.55 2.87
CA MET A 128 -9.96 8.95 4.28
C MET A 128 -9.46 10.39 4.51
N GLN A 129 -9.18 11.15 3.45
CA GLN A 129 -8.63 12.52 3.49
C GLN A 129 -7.24 12.63 4.15
N LEU A 130 -6.49 11.52 4.18
CA LEU A 130 -5.13 11.43 4.72
C LEU A 130 -4.09 11.64 3.61
N TYR A 131 -4.18 12.77 2.91
CA TYR A 131 -3.40 13.02 1.68
C TYR A 131 -1.89 13.01 1.87
N HIS A 132 -1.40 13.52 3.01
CA HIS A 132 0.03 13.49 3.35
C HIS A 132 0.56 12.06 3.53
N LEU A 133 -0.23 11.16 4.10
CA LEU A 133 0.14 9.74 4.20
C LEU A 133 0.08 9.07 2.83
N ALA A 134 -0.92 9.40 2.01
CA ALA A 134 -1.00 8.90 0.63
C ALA A 134 0.26 9.30 -0.18
N ALA A 135 0.72 10.54 -0.05
CA ALA A 135 1.96 10.99 -0.67
C ALA A 135 3.18 10.19 -0.17
N ILE A 136 3.29 9.94 1.14
CA ILE A 136 4.36 9.11 1.71
C ILE A 136 4.34 7.70 1.13
N VAL A 137 3.16 7.09 1.00
CA VAL A 137 3.01 5.77 0.37
C VAL A 137 3.51 5.80 -1.08
N LEU A 138 3.09 6.79 -1.87
CA LEU A 138 3.51 6.92 -3.27
C LEU A 138 5.01 7.19 -3.43
N MET A 139 5.66 7.84 -2.45
CA MET A 139 7.11 8.05 -2.46
C MET A 139 7.91 6.74 -2.43
N HIS A 140 7.29 5.63 -2.03
CA HIS A 140 7.93 4.31 -2.02
C HIS A 140 7.98 3.63 -3.40
N ILE A 141 7.28 4.16 -4.41
CA ILE A 141 7.38 3.68 -5.79
C ILE A 141 8.83 3.78 -6.24
N SER A 142 9.40 2.67 -6.72
CA SER A 142 10.82 2.57 -7.08
C SER A 142 11.16 3.40 -8.33
N ASP A 143 10.38 3.26 -9.40
CA ASP A 143 10.55 4.03 -10.63
C ASP A 143 10.32 5.53 -10.43
N LEU A 144 11.28 6.35 -10.89
CA LEU A 144 11.26 7.80 -10.69
C LEU A 144 10.11 8.47 -11.45
N GLN A 145 9.87 8.05 -12.69
CA GLN A 145 8.87 8.68 -13.54
C GLN A 145 7.47 8.38 -13.01
N SER A 146 7.18 7.10 -12.76
CA SER A 146 5.92 6.62 -12.18
C SER A 146 5.63 7.25 -10.82
N ARG A 147 6.67 7.41 -9.97
CA ARG A 147 6.54 8.12 -8.69
C ARG A 147 6.17 9.58 -8.87
N SER A 148 6.85 10.29 -9.77
CA SER A 148 6.55 11.69 -10.10
C SER A 148 5.12 11.84 -10.61
N ASP A 149 4.73 11.01 -11.57
CA ASP A 149 3.39 11.07 -12.18
C ASP A 149 2.29 10.77 -11.16
N SER A 150 2.51 9.78 -10.29
CA SER A 150 1.55 9.42 -9.23
C SER A 150 1.38 10.55 -8.19
N LEU A 151 2.47 11.25 -7.83
CA LEU A 151 2.42 12.39 -6.91
C LEU A 151 1.73 13.60 -7.55
N ILE A 152 1.97 13.84 -8.85
CA ILE A 152 1.28 14.88 -9.62
C ILE A 152 -0.21 14.57 -9.69
N GLU A 153 -0.59 13.33 -10.02
CA GLU A 153 -1.98 12.90 -10.10
C GLU A 153 -2.70 13.04 -8.75
N LEU A 154 -2.03 12.66 -7.65
CA LEU A 154 -2.53 12.90 -6.30
C LEU A 154 -2.81 14.39 -6.07
N CYS A 155 -1.86 15.26 -6.39
CA CYS A 155 -1.95 16.70 -6.16
C CYS A 155 -3.05 17.37 -7.01
N ASP A 156 -3.22 16.92 -8.25
CA ASP A 156 -4.28 17.39 -9.14
C ASP A 156 -5.66 16.93 -8.63
N ARG A 157 -5.76 15.69 -8.14
CA ARG A 157 -7.00 15.10 -7.60
C ARG A 157 -7.48 15.75 -6.31
N ILE A 158 -6.57 16.20 -5.45
CA ILE A 158 -6.92 16.84 -4.17
C ILE A 158 -7.12 18.35 -4.30
N ALA A 159 -6.86 18.95 -5.46
CA ALA A 159 -6.84 20.40 -5.62
C ALA A 159 -8.16 21.08 -5.20
N ASP A 160 -9.31 20.41 -5.40
CA ASP A 160 -10.62 20.92 -4.99
C ASP A 160 -10.87 20.83 -3.48
N LYS A 161 -10.31 19.82 -2.82
CA LYS A 161 -10.56 19.47 -1.41
C LYS A 161 -9.49 19.97 -0.44
N ALA A 162 -8.27 20.16 -0.93
CA ALA A 162 -7.12 20.52 -0.10
C ALA A 162 -7.24 21.95 0.42
N ASP A 163 -7.03 22.11 1.72
CA ASP A 163 -6.90 23.37 2.42
C ASP A 163 -5.43 23.70 2.76
N GLU A 164 -5.18 24.85 3.37
CA GLU A 164 -3.81 25.24 3.75
C GLU A 164 -3.19 24.30 4.80
N GLU A 165 -3.99 23.70 5.69
CA GLU A 165 -3.49 22.69 6.63
C GLU A 165 -3.00 21.44 5.87
N THR A 166 -3.74 21.00 4.86
CA THR A 166 -3.36 19.90 3.98
C THR A 166 -2.04 20.19 3.28
N TYR A 167 -1.88 21.38 2.68
CA TYR A 167 -0.64 21.77 2.02
C TYR A 167 0.54 21.88 2.99
N MET A 168 0.31 22.37 4.21
CA MET A 168 1.33 22.40 5.26
C MET A 168 1.77 20.99 5.65
N LYS A 169 0.86 20.02 5.79
CA LYS A 169 1.23 18.62 6.07
C LYS A 169 1.97 17.98 4.89
N LEU A 170 1.57 18.26 3.66
CA LEU A 170 2.26 17.76 2.46
C LEU A 170 3.69 18.30 2.37
N SER A 171 3.91 19.57 2.70
CA SER A 171 5.25 20.18 2.74
C SER A 171 6.08 19.66 3.92
N THR A 172 5.52 19.62 5.14
CA THR A 172 6.30 19.34 6.36
C THR A 172 6.47 17.85 6.67
N MET A 173 5.45 17.03 6.43
CA MET A 173 5.47 15.59 6.76
C MET A 173 5.92 14.75 5.58
N ALA A 174 5.36 15.01 4.39
CA ALA A 174 5.70 14.28 3.18
C ALA A 174 6.89 14.88 2.42
N LEU A 175 7.37 16.06 2.83
CA LEU A 175 8.53 16.75 2.22
C LEU A 175 8.38 16.90 0.70
N LEU A 176 7.15 17.15 0.25
CA LEU A 176 6.87 17.39 -1.17
C LEU A 176 7.52 18.70 -1.61
N PRO A 177 8.10 18.74 -2.83
CA PRO A 177 8.63 19.97 -3.39
C PRO A 177 7.55 21.05 -3.51
N ASP A 178 7.92 22.30 -3.22
CA ASP A 178 7.01 23.44 -3.33
C ASP A 178 6.41 23.59 -4.74
N SER A 179 7.14 23.16 -5.78
CA SER A 179 6.65 23.16 -7.16
C SER A 179 5.42 22.27 -7.35
N VAL A 180 5.39 21.10 -6.71
CA VAL A 180 4.28 20.14 -6.78
C VAL A 180 3.06 20.68 -6.01
N ILE A 181 3.30 21.32 -4.86
CA ILE A 181 2.24 21.97 -4.08
C ILE A 181 1.66 23.17 -4.84
N ALA A 182 2.53 23.99 -5.44
CA ALA A 182 2.13 25.13 -6.27
C ALA A 182 1.29 24.67 -7.47
N ARG A 183 1.61 23.53 -8.07
CA ARG A 183 0.76 22.91 -9.11
C ARG A 183 -0.65 22.59 -8.60
N SER A 184 -0.79 21.98 -7.42
CA SER A 184 -2.11 21.71 -6.85
C SER A 184 -2.89 23.02 -6.62
N ARG A 185 -2.23 24.05 -6.07
CA ARG A 185 -2.84 25.38 -5.88
C ARG A 185 -3.24 26.04 -7.20
N TYR A 186 -2.45 25.86 -8.25
CA TYR A 186 -2.81 26.30 -9.60
C TYR A 186 -4.08 25.60 -10.10
N MET A 187 -4.19 24.28 -9.95
CA MET A 187 -5.38 23.53 -10.32
C MET A 187 -6.62 24.00 -9.54
N ARG A 188 -6.46 24.28 -8.25
CA ARG A 188 -7.52 24.88 -7.42
C ARG A 188 -7.96 26.23 -7.94
N ALA A 189 -7.02 27.14 -8.22
CA ALA A 189 -7.31 28.46 -8.76
C ALA A 189 -8.01 28.39 -10.12
N LYS A 190 -7.66 27.39 -10.94
CA LYS A 190 -8.32 27.11 -12.22
C LYS A 190 -9.77 26.66 -12.03
N LEU A 191 -10.06 25.84 -11.02
CA LEU A 191 -11.44 25.45 -10.68
C LEU A 191 -12.26 26.63 -10.12
N GLU A 192 -11.63 27.52 -9.36
CA GLU A 192 -12.24 28.75 -8.83
C GLU A 192 -12.40 29.85 -9.90
N GLY A 193 -11.78 29.72 -11.07
CA GLY A 193 -11.77 30.74 -12.13
C GLY A 193 -10.96 31.99 -11.76
N ASN A 194 -10.02 31.89 -10.81
CA ASN A 194 -9.20 33.02 -10.37
C ASN A 194 -7.90 33.11 -11.18
N GLU A 195 -7.95 33.85 -12.27
CA GLU A 195 -6.87 33.95 -13.27
C GLU A 195 -5.58 34.58 -12.70
N VAL A 196 -5.69 35.52 -11.75
CA VAL A 196 -4.54 36.13 -11.07
C VAL A 196 -3.80 35.09 -10.22
N LYS A 197 -4.53 34.33 -9.40
CA LYS A 197 -3.95 33.24 -8.60
C LYS A 197 -3.40 32.12 -9.49
N MET A 198 -4.07 31.81 -10.60
CA MET A 198 -3.56 30.84 -11.58
C MET A 198 -2.17 31.27 -12.08
N CYS A 199 -2.00 32.51 -12.55
CA CYS A 199 -0.71 33.00 -13.01
C CYS A 199 0.36 32.95 -11.91
N LEU A 200 0.02 33.37 -10.68
CA LEU A 200 0.94 33.36 -9.54
C LEU A 200 1.42 31.94 -9.20
N TYR A 201 0.50 30.99 -9.07
CA TYR A 201 0.84 29.61 -8.73
C TYR A 201 1.55 28.88 -9.87
N ALA A 202 1.26 29.21 -11.12
CA ALA A 202 1.99 28.68 -12.27
C ALA A 202 3.47 29.12 -12.24
N LEU A 203 3.75 30.38 -11.92
CA LEU A 203 5.13 30.87 -11.73
C LEU A 203 5.84 30.17 -10.56
N GLN A 204 5.17 30.02 -9.41
CA GLN A 204 5.72 29.30 -8.26
C GLN A 204 5.98 27.81 -8.56
N GLY A 205 5.14 27.21 -9.40
CA GLY A 205 5.26 25.81 -9.85
C GLY A 205 6.31 25.59 -10.95
N GLY A 206 6.89 26.65 -11.52
CA GLY A 206 7.79 26.56 -12.67
C GLY A 206 7.09 26.22 -14.00
N MET A 207 5.76 26.35 -14.06
CA MET A 207 4.91 26.12 -15.23
C MET A 207 4.89 27.38 -16.11
N LEU A 208 6.01 27.65 -16.78
CA LEU A 208 6.25 28.94 -17.47
C LEU A 208 5.34 29.15 -18.67
N ASP A 209 5.04 28.09 -19.43
CA ASP A 209 4.19 28.18 -20.62
C ASP A 209 2.74 28.50 -20.23
N GLU A 210 2.22 27.82 -19.20
CA GLU A 210 0.90 28.09 -18.63
C GLU A 210 0.84 29.48 -17.99
N ALA A 211 1.86 29.88 -17.24
CA ALA A 211 1.94 31.21 -16.64
C ALA A 211 1.90 32.30 -17.72
N HIS A 212 2.67 32.13 -18.80
CA HIS A 212 2.71 33.09 -19.91
C HIS A 212 1.37 33.18 -20.64
N SER A 213 0.73 32.05 -20.96
CA SER A 213 -0.59 32.03 -21.63
C SER A 213 -1.66 32.71 -20.76
N VAL A 214 -1.77 32.34 -19.48
CA VAL A 214 -2.75 32.95 -18.56
C VAL A 214 -2.48 34.44 -18.39
N PHE A 215 -1.23 34.85 -18.26
CA PHE A 215 -0.87 36.26 -18.12
C PHE A 215 -1.29 37.06 -19.35
N PHE A 216 -0.90 36.61 -20.54
CA PHE A 216 -1.11 37.33 -21.79
C PHE A 216 -2.60 37.40 -22.16
N GLU A 217 -3.33 36.31 -22.02
CA GLU A 217 -4.72 36.21 -22.48
C GLU A 217 -5.72 36.83 -21.50
N LYS A 218 -5.41 36.81 -20.20
CA LYS A 218 -6.39 37.07 -19.15
C LYS A 218 -5.97 38.19 -18.21
N VAL A 219 -4.84 38.02 -17.53
CA VAL A 219 -4.43 38.92 -16.43
C VAL A 219 -4.02 40.30 -16.96
N ALA A 220 -3.19 40.35 -18.00
CA ALA A 220 -2.68 41.63 -18.52
C ALA A 220 -3.80 42.51 -19.13
N PRO A 221 -4.73 41.99 -19.96
CA PRO A 221 -5.87 42.77 -20.44
C PRO A 221 -6.74 43.32 -19.31
N ASP A 222 -7.09 42.49 -18.33
CA ASP A 222 -7.93 42.89 -17.20
C ASP A 222 -7.25 43.98 -16.37
N MET A 223 -5.93 43.88 -16.14
CA MET A 223 -5.17 44.92 -15.45
C MET A 223 -5.13 46.26 -16.21
N ILE A 224 -5.08 46.24 -17.54
CA ILE A 224 -5.13 47.47 -18.35
C ILE A 224 -6.51 48.13 -18.26
N ILE A 225 -7.57 47.32 -18.26
CA ILE A 225 -8.96 47.81 -18.19
C ILE A 225 -9.28 48.34 -16.79
N SER A 226 -8.84 47.64 -15.74
CA SER A 226 -9.13 47.98 -14.33
C SER A 226 -8.14 48.98 -13.72
N GLY A 227 -6.89 49.04 -14.19
CA GLY A 227 -5.86 49.97 -13.70
C GLY A 227 -5.96 51.40 -14.28
N GLY A 228 -7.08 51.73 -14.93
CA GLY A 228 -7.41 53.06 -15.45
C GLY A 228 -8.27 53.92 -14.52
N GLU A 229 -8.63 53.43 -13.33
CA GLU A 229 -9.22 54.19 -12.21
C GLU A 229 -8.19 54.45 -11.10
#